data_AF-A0A939RFN3-F1
#
_entry.id   AF-A0A939RFN3-F1
#
_cell.length_a   1.000
_cell.length_b   1.000
_cell.length_c   1.000
_cell.angle_alpha   90.00
_cell.angle_beta   90.00
_cell.angle_gamma   90.00
#
_symmetry.space_group_name_H-M   'P 1'
#
loop_
_entity.id
_entity.type
_entity.pdbx_description
1 polymer ?
#
loop_
_entity_poly.entity_id
_entity_poly.type
_entity_poly.pdbx_seq_one_letter_code
_entity_poly.pdbx_strand_id
1 'polypeptide(L)' 'GPKTLARILRLQRALGLARAGVPLADTAARTGYADQSHLAREVRELAGVPVTVLLS' A
#
# COMPACT_ATOMS: atom_id res chain seq x y z
N GLY A 1 3.16 -5.63 -17.12
CA GLY A 1 4.59 -5.50 -17.47
C GLY A 1 5.45 -5.29 -16.23
N PRO A 2 6.78 -5.12 -16.36
CA PRO A 2 7.70 -4.97 -15.21
C PRO A 2 7.29 -3.87 -14.20
N LYS A 3 6.74 -2.76 -14.69
CA LYS A 3 6.19 -1.67 -13.84
C LYS A 3 5.02 -2.13 -12.97
N THR A 4 4.12 -2.95 -13.50
CA THR A 4 2.99 -3.51 -12.74
C THR A 4 3.48 -4.41 -11.62
N LEU A 5 4.45 -5.29 -11.91
CA LEU A 5 5.02 -6.17 -10.89
C LEU A 5 5.69 -5.38 -9.77
N ALA A 6 6.47 -4.34 -10.10
CA ALA A 6 7.09 -3.47 -9.10
C ALA A 6 6.05 -2.79 -8.18
N ARG A 7 4.92 -2.35 -8.75
CA ARG A 7 3.81 -1.77 -7.97
C ARG A 7 3.18 -2.81 -7.03
N ILE A 8 2.95 -4.03 -7.51
CA ILE A 8 2.40 -5.13 -6.71
C ILE A 8 3.33 -5.48 -5.55
N LEU A 9 4.64 -5.64 -5.80
CA LEU A 9 5.63 -5.96 -4.77
C LEU A 9 5.73 -4.84 -3.72
N ARG A 10 5.67 -3.58 -4.14
CA ARG A 10 5.61 -2.43 -3.23
C ARG A 10 4.36 -2.49 -2.34
N LEU A 11 3.20 -2.74 -2.94
CA LEU A 11 1.94 -2.83 -2.23
C LEU A 11 1.93 -3.99 -1.22
N GLN A 12 2.46 -5.16 -1.59
CA GLN A 12 2.59 -6.31 -0.69
C GLN A 12 3.44 -5.97 0.54
N ARG A 13 4.57 -5.28 0.34
CA ARG A 13 5.41 -4.81 1.46
C ARG A 13 4.67 -3.84 2.36
N ALA A 14 3.92 -2.90 1.78
CA ALA A 14 3.14 -1.93 2.54
C ALA A 14 2.04 -2.59 3.38
N LEU A 15 1.30 -3.55 2.81
CA LEU A 15 0.29 -4.32 3.55
C LEU A 15 0.91 -5.14 4.69
N GLY A 16 2.14 -5.65 4.52
CA GLY A 16 2.88 -6.33 5.59
C GLY A 16 3.13 -5.41 6.80
N LEU A 17 3.62 -4.18 6.57
CA LEU A 17 3.85 -3.21 7.65
C LEU A 17 2.56 -2.75 8.30
N ALA A 18 1.53 -2.45 7.51
CA ALA A 18 0.24 -2.01 8.03
C ALA A 18 -0.42 -3.09 8.91
N ARG A 19 -0.35 -4.37 8.52
CA ARG A 19 -0.84 -5.49 9.34
C ARG A 19 -0.03 -5.70 10.62
N ALA A 20 1.25 -5.33 10.61
CA ALA A 20 2.08 -5.30 11.81
C ALA A 20 1.79 -4.10 12.73
N GLY A 21 0.77 -3.29 12.42
CA GLY A 21 0.35 -2.15 13.24
C GLY A 21 1.08 -0.84 12.95
N VAL A 22 1.90 -0.77 11.88
CA VAL A 22 2.54 0.49 11.49
C VAL A 22 1.49 1.46 10.95
N PRO A 23 1.44 2.72 11.44
CA PRO A 23 0.51 3.72 10.91
C PRO A 23 0.62 3.88 9.39
N LEU A 24 -0.50 4.17 8.71
CA LEU A 24 -0.53 4.18 7.24
C LEU A 24 0.35 5.29 6.62
N ALA A 25 0.49 6.43 7.29
CA ALA A 25 1.41 7.48 6.89
C ALA A 25 2.88 7.00 6.95
N ASP A 26 3.27 6.35 8.04
CA ASP A 26 4.60 5.78 8.21
C ASP A 26 4.86 4.62 7.23
N THR A 27 3.86 3.78 7.00
CA THR A 27 3.91 2.70 6.02
C THR A 27 4.16 3.25 4.61
N ALA A 28 3.47 4.32 4.22
CA ALA A 28 3.64 4.98 2.93
C ALA A 28 5.10 5.46 2.76
N ALA A 29 5.62 6.21 3.74
CA ALA A 29 6.99 6.70 3.71
C ALA A 29 8.03 5.57 3.64
N ARG A 30 7.86 4.50 4.45
CA ARG A 30 8.79 3.35 4.51
C ARG A 30 8.79 2.50 3.24
N THR A 31 7.74 2.57 2.43
CA THR A 31 7.59 1.76 1.20
C THR A 31 7.69 2.54 -0.09
N GLY A 32 8.01 3.84 0.00
CA GLY A 32 8.27 4.68 -1.17
C GLY A 32 7.01 5.26 -1.82
N TYR A 33 5.90 5.34 -1.09
CA TYR A 33 4.78 6.20 -1.45
C TYR A 33 5.03 7.61 -0.91
N ALA A 34 4.54 8.61 -1.63
CA ALA A 34 4.70 10.01 -1.26
C ALA A 34 3.97 10.36 0.06
N ASP A 35 2.79 9.77 0.26
CA ASP A 35 1.95 9.97 1.43
C ASP A 35 0.91 8.83 1.56
N GLN A 36 0.13 8.83 2.64
CA GLN A 36 -0.95 7.86 2.87
C GLN A 36 -2.02 7.89 1.76
N SER A 37 -2.28 9.04 1.15
CA SER A 37 -3.28 9.16 0.09
C SER A 37 -2.80 8.52 -1.22
N HIS A 38 -1.51 8.61 -1.54
CA HIS A 38 -0.88 7.90 -2.65
C HIS A 38 -0.96 6.38 -2.42
N LEU A 39 -0.61 5.88 -1.23
CA LEU A 39 -0.82 4.48 -0.86
C LEU A 39 -2.29 4.05 -1.07
N ALA A 40 -3.25 4.83 -0.56
CA ALA A 40 -4.67 4.49 -0.66
C ALA A 40 -5.20 4.47 -2.10
N ARG A 41 -4.72 5.37 -2.96
CA ARG A 41 -5.02 5.36 -4.41
C ARG A 41 -4.47 4.11 -5.08
N GLU A 42 -3.23 3.73 -4.78
CA GLU A 42 -2.62 2.53 -5.34
C GLU A 42 -3.39 1.26 -4.94
N VAL A 43 -3.86 1.18 -3.68
CA VAL A 43 -4.71 0.06 -3.23
C VAL A 43 -6.01 0.01 -4.04
N ARG A 44 -6.69 1.15 -4.23
CA ARG A 44 -7.93 1.20 -5.03
C ARG A 44 -7.69 0.80 -6.48
N GLU A 45 -6.59 1.26 -7.08
CA GLU A 45 -6.26 0.93 -8.46
C GLU A 45 -5.93 -0.55 -8.66
N LEU A 46 -5.27 -1.20 -7.69
CA LEU A 46 -4.82 -2.59 -7.82
C LEU A 46 -5.81 -3.62 -7.26
N ALA A 47 -6.55 -3.28 -6.19
CA ALA A 47 -7.41 -4.21 -5.47
C ALA A 47 -8.91 -3.84 -5.55
N GLY A 48 -9.26 -2.67 -6.09
CA GLY A 48 -10.66 -2.23 -6.24
C GLY A 48 -11.38 -1.86 -4.94
N VAL A 49 -10.71 -1.94 -3.78
CA VAL A 49 -11.28 -1.68 -2.45
C VAL A 49 -10.43 -0.71 -1.65
N PRO A 50 -10.97 -0.05 -0.61
CA PRO A 50 -10.18 0.75 0.32
C PRO A 50 -9.15 -0.09 1.09
N VAL A 51 -8.03 0.53 1.49
CA VAL A 51 -6.98 -0.13 2.30
C VAL A 51 -7.50 -0.73 3.60
N THR A 52 -8.51 -0.12 4.21
CA THR A 52 -9.14 -0.62 5.45
C THR A 52 -9.79 -1.99 5.27
N VAL A 53 -10.30 -2.31 4.06
CA VAL A 53 -10.88 -3.65 3.75
C VAL A 53 -9.80 -4.73 3.67
N LEU A 54 -8.56 -4.37 3.35
CA LEU A 54 -7.44 -5.33 3.27
C LEU A 54 -6.73 -5.54 4.61
N LEU A 55 -7.10 -4.76 5.63
CA LEU A 55 -6.52 -4.74 6.97
C LEU A 55 -7.47 -5.21 8.07
N SER A 56 -8.74 -5.47 7.73
CA SER A 56 -9.66 -6.26 8.55
C SER A 56 -9.27 -7.73 8.52
#